data_AF-A0A831V4F3-F1
#
_entry.id   AF-A0A831V4F3-F1
#
_cell.length_a   1.000
_cell.length_b   1.000
_cell.length_c   1.000
_cell.angle_alpha   90.00
_cell.angle_beta   90.00
_cell.angle_gamma   90.00
#
_symmetry.space_group_name_H-M   'P 1'
#
loop_
_entity.id
_entity.type
_entity.pdbx_description
1 polymer ?
#
loop_
_entity_poly.entity_id
_entity_poly.type
_entity_poly.pdbx_seq_one_letter_code
_entity_poly.pdbx_strand_id
1 'polypeptide(L)'
;MGPNKNNNLSLTELQEQLRLANAENQLLVDKNREATQYIREKVDQLLTVIGTIPLQPDELDDDTLFHLDPIGIISNTFVQILEHLQETNLDLETAKKDIQAIFESVGEAIQVLNTRGEIIAYNKKMTGLFVIDEQNVIGRTCREAVCADETDEEDCLFRMVKERGKSVRIRSWMCRNRYYEIIGTPVFDKQGVLQRVVILYMDTTRRRKSEMALQESEDRYRDLFENATDMLQSIDPEGRILVVNKAWRET
;
A
#
# COMPACT_ATOMS: atom_id res chain seq x y z
N MET A 1 83.47 -38.68 -10.65
CA MET A 1 83.20 -39.77 -9.68
C MET A 1 83.46 -39.25 -8.27
N GLY A 2 82.46 -38.59 -7.68
CA GLY A 2 82.47 -38.26 -6.25
C GLY A 2 81.70 -39.35 -5.50
N PRO A 3 82.13 -39.75 -4.29
CA PRO A 3 81.57 -40.91 -3.62
C PRO A 3 80.10 -40.66 -3.30
N ASN A 4 79.24 -41.54 -3.80
CA ASN A 4 77.84 -41.62 -3.45
C ASN A 4 77.77 -41.95 -1.95
N LYS A 5 77.54 -40.93 -1.11
CA LYS A 5 77.17 -41.13 0.29
C LYS A 5 75.79 -41.75 0.28
N ASN A 6 75.73 -43.08 0.19
CA ASN A 6 74.55 -43.81 0.62
C ASN A 6 74.34 -43.48 2.11
N ASN A 7 73.46 -42.51 2.36
CA ASN A 7 72.85 -42.26 3.65
C ASN A 7 72.00 -43.48 4.01
N ASN A 8 72.63 -44.58 4.38
CA ASN A 8 71.95 -45.63 5.13
C ASN A 8 71.85 -45.13 6.57
N LEU A 9 70.74 -44.45 6.86
CA LEU A 9 70.30 -44.20 8.23
C LEU A 9 70.35 -45.54 8.99
N SER A 10 70.90 -45.51 10.21
CA SER A 10 70.87 -46.68 11.08
C SER A 10 69.42 -47.06 11.37
N LEU A 11 69.15 -48.35 11.62
CA LEU A 11 67.80 -48.85 11.91
C LEU A 11 67.12 -48.04 13.04
N THR A 12 67.91 -47.60 14.02
CA THR A 12 67.54 -46.71 15.13
C THR A 12 67.15 -45.30 14.69
N GLU A 13 67.88 -44.69 13.75
CA GLU A 13 67.54 -43.35 13.24
C GLU A 13 66.27 -43.40 12.38
N LEU A 14 66.07 -44.47 11.61
CA LEU A 14 64.84 -44.73 10.86
C LEU A 14 63.64 -44.96 11.79
N GLN A 15 63.81 -45.69 12.89
CA GLN A 15 62.78 -45.89 13.91
C GLN A 15 62.40 -44.60 14.61
N GLU A 16 63.38 -43.74 14.95
CA GLU A 16 63.11 -42.46 15.59
C GLU A 16 62.44 -41.48 14.63
N GLN A 17 62.85 -41.44 13.36
CA GLN A 17 62.14 -40.65 12.33
C GLN A 17 60.71 -41.11 12.13
N LEU A 18 60.46 -42.43 12.09
CA LEU A 18 59.11 -42.98 11.98
C LEU A 18 58.26 -42.62 13.21
N ARG A 19 58.86 -42.64 14.41
CA ARG A 19 58.19 -42.25 15.66
C ARG A 19 57.79 -40.76 15.64
N LEU A 20 58.70 -39.89 15.21
CA LEU A 20 58.44 -38.45 15.07
C LEU A 20 57.37 -38.17 14.02
N ALA A 21 57.47 -38.79 12.84
CA ALA A 21 56.49 -38.64 11.76
C ALA A 21 55.10 -39.14 12.16
N ASN A 22 55.00 -40.24 12.91
CA ASN A 22 53.73 -40.74 13.43
C ASN A 22 53.13 -39.79 14.48
N ALA A 23 53.96 -39.22 15.36
CA ALA A 23 53.49 -38.23 16.33
C ALA A 23 52.99 -36.94 15.65
N GLU A 24 53.68 -36.48 14.59
CA GLU A 24 53.26 -35.33 13.79
C GLU A 24 51.97 -35.61 13.01
N ASN A 25 51.84 -36.79 12.39
CA ASN A 25 50.59 -37.21 11.76
C ASN A 25 49.43 -37.27 12.75
N GLN A 26 49.65 -37.80 13.95
CA GLN A 26 48.61 -37.84 14.98
C GLN A 26 48.16 -36.43 15.38
N LEU A 27 49.10 -35.50 15.57
CA LEU A 27 48.80 -34.10 15.85
C LEU A 27 48.00 -33.44 14.71
N LEU A 28 48.36 -33.73 13.45
CA LEU A 28 47.64 -33.22 12.28
C LEU A 28 46.22 -33.77 12.21
N VAL A 29 46.03 -35.06 12.50
CA VAL A 29 44.69 -35.68 12.56
C VAL A 29 43.83 -35.05 13.64
N ASP A 30 44.39 -34.82 14.83
CA ASP A 30 43.67 -34.18 15.94
C ASP A 30 43.27 -32.73 15.58
N LYS A 31 44.20 -31.95 15.01
CA LYS A 31 43.90 -30.59 14.52
C LYS A 31 42.86 -30.57 13.41
N ASN A 32 42.92 -31.53 12.50
CA ASN A 32 41.96 -31.59 11.39
C ASN A 32 40.56 -31.92 11.93
N ARG A 33 40.45 -32.86 12.88
CA ARG A 33 39.20 -33.16 13.57
C ARG A 33 38.63 -31.94 14.29
N GLU A 34 39.44 -31.19 15.03
CA GLU A 34 39.01 -29.94 15.69
C GLU A 34 38.50 -28.91 14.68
N ALA A 35 39.21 -28.74 13.56
CA ALA A 35 38.81 -27.81 12.49
C ALA A 35 37.47 -28.21 11.84
N THR A 36 37.29 -29.50 11.53
CA THR A 36 36.04 -30.00 10.94
C THR A 36 34.86 -29.82 11.90
N GLN A 37 35.07 -30.12 13.18
CA GLN A 37 34.04 -29.93 14.19
C GLN A 37 33.63 -28.45 14.29
N TYR A 38 34.60 -27.53 14.30
CA TYR A 38 34.32 -26.10 14.28
C TYR A 38 33.51 -25.67 13.05
N ILE A 39 33.88 -26.15 11.85
CA ILE A 39 33.15 -25.84 10.61
C ILE A 39 31.71 -26.35 10.70
N ARG A 40 31.49 -27.59 11.16
CA ARG A 40 30.15 -28.17 11.32
C ARG A 40 29.30 -27.34 12.27
N GLU A 41 29.84 -27.00 13.45
CA GLU A 41 29.15 -26.13 14.42
C GLU A 41 28.79 -24.76 13.82
N LYS A 42 29.62 -24.20 12.94
CA LYS A 42 29.34 -22.94 12.25
C LYS A 42 28.31 -23.07 11.14
N VAL A 43 28.32 -24.15 10.38
CA VAL A 43 27.30 -24.45 9.37
C VAL A 43 25.94 -24.63 10.06
N ASP A 44 25.88 -25.37 11.16
CA ASP A 44 24.65 -25.58 11.93
C ASP A 44 24.10 -24.27 12.52
N GLN A 45 24.98 -23.40 13.01
CA GLN A 45 24.60 -22.05 13.44
C GLN A 45 23.97 -21.26 12.28
N LEU A 46 24.59 -21.27 11.09
CA LEU A 46 24.08 -20.55 9.93
C LEU A 46 22.74 -21.10 9.43
N LEU A 47 22.58 -22.42 9.37
CA LEU A 47 21.32 -23.09 9.03
C LEU A 47 20.20 -22.69 10.02
N THR A 48 20.51 -22.65 11.31
CA THR A 48 19.56 -22.22 12.34
C THR A 48 19.13 -20.76 12.13
N VAL A 49 20.05 -19.86 11.75
CA VAL A 49 19.72 -18.45 11.47
C VAL A 49 18.80 -18.31 10.25
N ILE A 50 18.93 -19.17 9.24
CA ILE A 50 18.00 -19.22 8.08
C ILE A 50 16.65 -19.83 8.46
N GLY A 51 16.53 -20.45 9.64
CA GLY A 51 15.32 -21.11 10.10
C GLY A 51 15.20 -22.55 9.59
N THR A 52 16.30 -23.17 9.18
CA THR A 52 16.38 -24.58 8.82
C THR A 52 16.95 -25.42 9.98
N ILE A 53 16.91 -26.74 9.83
CA ILE A 53 17.40 -27.69 10.83
C ILE A 53 18.93 -27.87 10.66
N PRO A 54 19.70 -28.07 11.75
CA PRO A 54 21.11 -28.45 11.69
C PRO A 54 21.35 -29.76 10.92
N LEU A 55 22.55 -29.94 10.39
CA LEU A 55 22.94 -31.18 9.70
C LEU A 55 23.15 -32.31 10.71
N GLN A 56 22.54 -33.47 10.47
CA GLN A 56 22.86 -34.66 11.26
C GLN A 56 24.30 -35.13 10.94
N PRO A 57 25.04 -35.69 11.92
CA PRO A 57 26.38 -36.25 11.69
C PRO A 57 26.41 -37.31 10.57
N ASP A 58 25.30 -37.99 10.37
CA ASP A 58 25.09 -39.09 9.43
C ASP A 58 24.64 -38.63 8.03
N GLU A 59 24.29 -37.35 7.85
CA GLU A 59 23.84 -36.79 6.56
C GLU A 59 24.99 -36.30 5.67
N LEU A 60 26.11 -35.91 6.27
CA LEU A 60 27.30 -35.44 5.57
C LEU A 60 28.54 -35.88 6.34
N ASP A 61 29.38 -36.69 5.71
CA ASP A 61 30.70 -37.01 6.24
C ASP A 61 31.66 -35.81 6.15
N ASP A 62 32.74 -35.90 6.91
CA ASP A 62 33.70 -34.82 7.07
C ASP A 62 34.41 -34.46 5.76
N ASP A 63 34.68 -35.44 4.89
CA ASP A 63 35.37 -35.24 3.61
C ASP A 63 34.48 -34.50 2.59
N THR A 64 33.19 -34.87 2.56
CA THR A 64 32.18 -34.23 1.73
C THR A 64 31.89 -32.80 2.22
N LEU A 65 31.95 -32.55 3.52
CA LEU A 65 31.75 -31.22 4.11
C LEU A 65 32.75 -30.19 3.54
N PHE A 66 34.01 -30.57 3.35
CA PHE A 66 35.03 -29.69 2.75
C PHE A 66 34.82 -29.48 1.26
N HIS A 67 34.39 -30.53 0.53
CA HIS A 67 34.19 -30.44 -0.91
C HIS A 67 32.94 -29.66 -1.31
N LEU A 68 31.88 -29.67 -0.49
CA LEU A 68 30.60 -29.04 -0.81
C LEU A 68 30.59 -27.52 -0.58
N ASP A 69 31.53 -26.97 0.20
CA ASP A 69 31.54 -25.58 0.68
C ASP A 69 30.16 -25.09 1.18
N PRO A 70 29.61 -25.72 2.24
CA PRO A 70 28.28 -25.38 2.75
C PRO A 70 28.21 -23.93 3.24
N ILE A 71 29.31 -23.36 3.76
CA ILE A 71 29.36 -21.97 4.19
C ILE A 71 29.21 -21.03 2.99
N GLY A 72 29.89 -21.30 1.87
CA GLY A 72 29.75 -20.53 0.63
C GLY A 72 28.34 -20.60 0.06
N ILE A 73 27.74 -21.80 0.02
CA ILE A 73 26.34 -22.01 -0.43
C ILE A 73 25.37 -21.20 0.43
N ILE A 74 25.47 -21.32 1.75
CA ILE A 74 24.62 -20.62 2.70
C ILE A 74 24.82 -19.10 2.59
N SER A 75 26.07 -18.64 2.49
CA SER A 75 26.40 -17.22 2.37
C SER A 75 25.82 -16.61 1.09
N ASN A 76 25.95 -17.30 -0.05
CA ASN A 76 25.35 -16.85 -1.30
C ASN A 76 23.82 -16.81 -1.23
N THR A 77 23.20 -17.80 -0.58
CA THR A 77 21.76 -17.81 -0.36
C THR A 77 21.32 -16.63 0.52
N PHE A 78 22.08 -16.31 1.58
CA PHE A 78 21.83 -15.14 2.42
C PHE A 78 21.93 -13.83 1.64
N VAL A 79 22.95 -13.69 0.78
CA VAL A 79 23.10 -12.50 -0.06
C VAL A 79 21.86 -12.34 -0.94
N GLN A 80 21.40 -13.41 -1.60
CA GLN A 80 20.20 -13.37 -2.44
C GLN A 80 18.94 -13.00 -1.65
N ILE A 81 18.76 -13.57 -0.45
CA ILE A 81 17.61 -13.24 0.42
C ILE A 81 17.66 -11.77 0.84
N LEU A 82 18.83 -11.26 1.22
CA LEU A 82 19.00 -9.87 1.63
C LEU A 82 18.76 -8.90 0.47
N GLU A 83 19.29 -9.19 -0.71
CA GLU A 83 19.05 -8.42 -1.92
C GLU A 83 17.55 -8.37 -2.24
N HIS A 84 16.88 -9.53 -2.24
CA HIS A 84 15.44 -9.59 -2.52
C HIS A 84 14.59 -8.86 -1.47
N LEU A 85 14.97 -8.93 -0.18
CA LEU A 85 14.29 -8.18 0.88
C LEU A 85 14.49 -6.66 0.72
N GLN A 86 15.69 -6.21 0.33
CA GLN A 86 15.96 -4.81 0.07
C GLN A 86 15.14 -4.30 -1.13
N GLU A 87 15.12 -5.06 -2.22
CA GLU A 87 14.33 -4.76 -3.42
C GLU A 87 12.83 -4.69 -3.08
N THR A 88 12.29 -5.70 -2.39
CA THR A 88 10.88 -5.73 -1.99
C THR A 88 10.50 -4.56 -1.08
N ASN A 89 11.38 -4.17 -0.15
CA ASN A 89 11.14 -3.01 0.71
C ASN A 89 11.16 -1.70 -0.07
N LEU A 90 12.07 -1.56 -1.04
CA LEU A 90 12.14 -0.39 -1.92
C LEU A 90 10.90 -0.27 -2.80
N ASP A 91 10.45 -1.38 -3.38
CA ASP A 91 9.22 -1.45 -4.16
C ASP A 91 8.00 -1.07 -3.32
N LEU A 92 7.92 -1.57 -2.09
CA LEU A 92 6.86 -1.23 -1.15
C LEU A 92 6.88 0.26 -0.77
N GLU A 93 8.06 0.84 -0.55
CA GLU A 93 8.21 2.26 -0.26
C GLU A 93 7.79 3.12 -1.46
N THR A 94 8.17 2.71 -2.67
CA THR A 94 7.81 3.38 -3.92
C THR A 94 6.30 3.32 -4.15
N ALA A 95 5.70 2.14 -4.06
CA ALA A 95 4.25 1.97 -4.18
C ALA A 95 3.48 2.80 -3.14
N LYS A 96 3.98 2.87 -1.90
CA LYS A 96 3.39 3.72 -0.85
C LYS A 96 3.46 5.21 -1.22
N LYS A 97 4.59 5.69 -1.74
CA LYS A 97 4.76 7.08 -2.19
C LYS A 97 3.82 7.41 -3.34
N ASP A 98 3.67 6.50 -4.30
CA ASP A 98 2.77 6.69 -5.45
C ASP A 98 1.31 6.79 -5.01
N ILE A 99 0.87 5.90 -4.12
CA ILE A 99 -0.49 5.94 -3.55
C ILE A 99 -0.71 7.25 -2.78
N GLN A 100 0.27 7.70 -2.01
CA GLN A 100 0.18 8.98 -1.30
C GLN A 100 0.08 10.16 -2.28
N ALA A 101 0.88 10.17 -3.35
CA ALA A 101 0.84 11.22 -4.36
C ALA A 101 -0.52 11.27 -5.08
N ILE A 102 -1.10 10.12 -5.42
CA ILE A 102 -2.45 10.03 -5.97
C ILE A 102 -3.46 10.58 -4.97
N PHE A 103 -3.44 10.08 -3.72
CA PHE A 103 -4.36 10.49 -2.66
C PHE A 103 -4.36 12.01 -2.44
N GLU A 104 -3.18 12.65 -2.45
CA GLU A 104 -3.01 14.10 -2.27
C GLU A 104 -3.39 14.93 -3.50
N SER A 105 -3.23 14.38 -4.71
CA SER A 105 -3.48 15.09 -5.96
C SER A 105 -4.93 14.99 -6.46
N VAL A 106 -5.74 14.05 -5.93
CA VAL A 106 -7.16 13.96 -6.28
C VAL A 106 -7.85 15.29 -6.02
N GLY A 107 -8.57 15.81 -7.03
CA GLY A 107 -9.28 17.09 -6.96
C GLY A 107 -10.49 17.10 -6.01
N GLU A 108 -10.83 15.95 -5.45
CA GLU A 108 -11.95 15.69 -4.55
C GLU A 108 -11.47 15.42 -3.14
N ALA A 109 -12.32 15.73 -2.17
CA ALA A 109 -11.98 15.59 -0.76
C ALA A 109 -12.09 14.12 -0.36
N ILE A 110 -11.01 13.54 0.16
CA ILE A 110 -10.99 12.14 0.63
C ILE A 110 -10.62 12.12 2.10
N GLN A 111 -11.38 11.38 2.89
CA GLN A 111 -11.01 11.01 4.25
C GLN A 111 -11.12 9.51 4.49
N VAL A 112 -10.36 9.03 5.44
CA VAL A 112 -10.35 7.64 5.89
C VAL A 112 -10.68 7.62 7.37
N LEU A 113 -11.67 6.82 7.73
CA LEU A 113 -12.17 6.65 9.08
C LEU A 113 -11.86 5.25 9.59
N ASN A 114 -11.64 5.13 10.90
CA ASN A 114 -11.65 3.83 11.57
C ASN A 114 -13.07 3.33 11.88
N THR A 115 -13.19 2.18 12.53
CA THR A 115 -14.48 1.54 12.88
C THR A 115 -15.34 2.33 13.89
N ARG A 116 -14.75 3.33 14.56
CA ARG A 116 -15.41 4.27 15.47
C ARG A 116 -15.81 5.59 14.79
N GLY A 117 -15.42 5.81 13.54
CA GLY A 117 -15.69 7.05 12.81
C GLY A 117 -14.68 8.17 13.10
N GLU A 118 -13.53 7.84 13.70
CA GLU A 118 -12.43 8.78 13.92
C GLU A 118 -11.59 8.89 12.63
N ILE A 119 -11.16 10.11 12.31
CA ILE A 119 -10.35 10.39 11.13
C ILE A 119 -8.92 9.86 11.35
N ILE A 120 -8.45 8.99 10.47
CA ILE A 120 -7.08 8.44 10.51
C ILE A 120 -6.22 8.89 9.33
N ALA A 121 -6.84 9.40 8.26
CA ALA A 121 -6.16 10.04 7.15
C ALA A 121 -7.12 10.96 6.39
N TYR A 122 -6.61 12.00 5.75
CA TYR A 122 -7.35 12.87 4.85
C TYR A 122 -6.38 13.50 3.84
N ASN A 123 -6.85 13.84 2.65
CA ASN A 123 -6.01 14.48 1.63
C ASN A 123 -6.04 16.01 1.74
N LYS A 124 -5.10 16.69 1.07
CA LYS A 124 -5.00 18.15 1.04
C LYS A 124 -6.31 18.86 0.65
N LYS A 125 -7.12 18.24 -0.22
CA LYS A 125 -8.42 18.81 -0.64
C LYS A 125 -9.41 18.92 0.53
N MET A 126 -9.39 17.99 1.48
CA MET A 126 -10.20 18.08 2.71
C MET A 126 -9.88 19.33 3.52
N THR A 127 -8.61 19.73 3.60
CA THR A 127 -8.22 20.95 4.32
C THR A 127 -8.86 22.19 3.69
N GLY A 128 -8.82 22.32 2.37
CA GLY A 128 -9.41 23.47 1.69
C GLY A 128 -10.94 23.57 1.76
N LEU A 129 -11.64 22.48 2.09
CA LEU A 129 -13.11 22.45 2.13
C LEU A 129 -13.69 22.42 3.56
N PHE A 130 -13.09 21.63 4.45
CA PHE A 130 -13.67 21.28 5.73
C PHE A 130 -12.80 21.63 6.95
N VAL A 131 -11.47 21.72 6.83
CA VAL A 131 -10.57 22.01 7.95
C VAL A 131 -10.05 23.45 7.86
N ILE A 132 -10.70 24.38 8.55
CA ILE A 132 -10.48 25.84 8.38
C ILE A 132 -9.26 26.36 9.17
N ASP A 133 -8.87 25.68 10.24
CA ASP A 133 -7.65 25.98 11.01
C ASP A 133 -6.70 24.78 10.88
N GLU A 134 -5.40 25.00 10.77
CA GLU A 134 -4.32 23.98 10.66
C GLU A 134 -4.24 22.97 11.82
N GLN A 135 -5.27 22.92 12.67
CA GLN A 135 -5.47 21.88 13.67
C GLN A 135 -5.61 20.53 12.99
N ASN A 136 -4.68 19.64 13.36
CA ASN A 136 -4.73 18.27 12.92
C ASN A 136 -6.04 17.61 13.39
N VAL A 137 -6.90 17.25 12.44
CA VAL A 137 -8.19 16.58 12.71
C VAL A 137 -8.06 15.07 12.88
N ILE A 138 -6.85 14.51 12.77
CA ILE A 138 -6.59 13.09 13.07
C ILE A 138 -7.03 12.78 14.50
N GLY A 139 -7.77 11.69 14.67
CA GLY A 139 -8.31 11.22 15.95
C GLY A 139 -9.66 11.84 16.33
N ARG A 140 -10.08 12.94 15.69
CA ARG A 140 -11.41 13.52 15.91
C ARG A 140 -12.47 12.73 15.15
N THR A 141 -13.71 12.79 15.61
CA THR A 141 -14.83 12.16 14.91
C THR A 141 -15.14 12.94 13.63
N CYS A 142 -15.49 12.22 12.56
CA CYS A 142 -15.89 12.86 11.30
C CYS A 142 -17.12 13.78 11.46
N ARG A 143 -18.00 13.48 12.42
CA ARG A 143 -19.16 14.33 12.74
C ARG A 143 -18.72 15.71 13.19
N GLU A 144 -17.82 15.79 14.17
CA GLU A 144 -17.31 17.07 14.68
C GLU A 144 -16.52 17.84 13.62
N ALA A 145 -15.67 17.15 12.87
CA ALA A 145 -14.74 17.80 11.96
C ALA A 145 -15.38 18.24 10.64
N VAL A 146 -16.34 17.47 10.12
CA VAL A 146 -16.90 17.66 8.77
C VAL A 146 -18.37 18.03 8.82
N CYS A 147 -19.19 17.22 9.50
CA CYS A 147 -20.64 17.44 9.53
C CYS A 147 -21.05 18.64 10.39
N ALA A 148 -20.21 19.08 11.34
CA ALA A 148 -20.48 20.20 12.25
C ALA A 148 -21.86 20.11 12.94
N ASP A 149 -22.32 18.89 13.21
CA ASP A 149 -23.66 18.57 13.73
C ASP A 149 -24.84 19.07 12.87
N GLU A 150 -24.61 19.48 11.61
CA GLU A 150 -25.66 19.84 10.64
C GLU A 150 -26.39 18.61 10.07
N THR A 151 -25.87 17.41 10.30
CA THR A 151 -26.39 16.16 9.74
C THR A 151 -26.99 15.29 10.84
N ASP A 152 -28.25 14.92 10.68
CA ASP A 152 -28.95 14.01 11.58
C ASP A 152 -28.22 12.66 11.69
N GLU A 153 -28.39 12.00 12.84
CA GLU A 153 -27.85 10.67 13.07
C GLU A 153 -28.31 9.67 12.02
N GLU A 154 -29.57 9.83 11.59
CA GLU A 154 -30.18 8.97 10.60
C GLU A 154 -29.51 9.08 9.22
N ASP A 155 -29.06 10.27 8.86
CA ASP A 155 -28.44 10.58 7.56
C ASP A 155 -26.90 10.47 7.55
N CYS A 156 -26.31 9.95 8.63
CA CYS A 156 -24.87 9.72 8.72
C CYS A 156 -24.39 8.64 7.74
N LEU A 157 -23.67 9.05 6.69
CA LEU A 157 -23.10 8.14 5.67
C LEU A 157 -22.22 7.05 6.28
N PHE A 158 -21.38 7.39 7.26
CA PHE A 158 -20.51 6.42 7.94
C PHE A 158 -21.31 5.30 8.58
N ARG A 159 -22.41 5.63 9.27
CA ARG A 159 -23.31 4.68 9.90
C ARG A 159 -23.99 3.78 8.86
N MET A 160 -24.53 4.37 7.79
CA MET A 160 -25.14 3.61 6.70
C MET A 160 -24.19 2.60 6.05
N VAL A 161 -22.92 2.99 5.82
CA VAL A 161 -21.91 2.08 5.27
C VAL A 161 -21.60 0.94 6.23
N LYS A 162 -21.48 1.24 7.54
CA LYS A 162 -21.21 0.25 8.57
C LYS A 162 -22.36 -0.75 8.72
N GLU A 163 -23.61 -0.29 8.72
CA GLU A 163 -24.80 -1.14 8.84
C GLU A 163 -25.02 -2.00 7.59
N ARG A 164 -24.82 -1.45 6.40
CA ARG A 164 -25.03 -2.17 5.13
C ARG A 164 -23.86 -3.07 4.74
N GLY A 165 -22.66 -2.80 5.26
CA GLY A 165 -21.43 -3.49 4.86
C GLY A 165 -21.06 -3.33 3.37
N LYS A 166 -21.59 -2.29 2.69
CA LYS A 166 -21.39 -2.02 1.27
C LYS A 166 -21.24 -0.53 1.02
N SER A 167 -20.74 -0.17 -0.17
CA SER A 167 -20.64 1.24 -0.56
C SER A 167 -22.00 1.91 -0.61
N VAL A 168 -22.07 3.13 -0.06
CA VAL A 168 -23.28 3.99 -0.05
C VAL A 168 -22.95 5.30 -0.73
N ARG A 169 -23.90 5.83 -1.51
CA ARG A 169 -23.78 7.08 -2.26
C ARG A 169 -24.97 7.99 -1.96
N ILE A 170 -24.70 9.25 -1.65
CA ILE A 170 -25.70 10.31 -1.47
C ILE A 170 -25.41 11.40 -2.50
N ARG A 171 -26.34 11.60 -3.43
CA ARG A 171 -26.20 12.55 -4.57
C ARG A 171 -26.38 14.02 -4.18
N SER A 172 -26.90 14.27 -2.99
CA SER A 172 -27.30 15.60 -2.54
C SER A 172 -27.12 15.70 -1.05
N TRP A 173 -25.89 16.00 -0.61
CA TRP A 173 -25.61 16.38 0.76
C TRP A 173 -25.22 17.85 0.78
N MET A 174 -25.84 18.63 1.66
CA MET A 174 -25.53 20.04 1.81
C MET A 174 -24.80 20.24 3.13
N CYS A 175 -23.67 20.94 3.10
CA CYS A 175 -22.92 21.30 4.28
C CYS A 175 -22.19 22.61 4.03
N ARG A 176 -22.18 23.51 5.03
CA ARG A 176 -21.53 24.83 4.94
C ARG A 176 -21.88 25.60 3.65
N ASN A 177 -23.17 25.58 3.27
CA ASN A 177 -23.70 26.25 2.07
C ASN A 177 -23.08 25.78 0.72
N ARG A 178 -22.61 24.53 0.67
CA ARG A 178 -22.13 23.86 -0.54
C ARG A 178 -22.85 22.54 -0.73
N TYR A 179 -22.95 22.12 -2.00
CA TYR A 179 -23.56 20.86 -2.38
C TYR A 179 -22.48 19.84 -2.70
N TYR A 180 -22.60 18.67 -2.11
CA TYR A 180 -21.70 17.56 -2.33
C TYR A 180 -22.46 16.31 -2.78
N GLU A 181 -21.83 15.55 -3.65
CA GLU A 181 -22.11 14.14 -3.79
C GLU A 181 -21.08 13.37 -2.97
N ILE A 182 -21.56 12.53 -2.04
CA ILE A 182 -20.68 11.81 -1.11
C ILE A 182 -20.80 10.31 -1.31
N ILE A 183 -19.66 9.63 -1.28
CA ILE A 183 -19.56 8.17 -1.44
C ILE A 183 -18.73 7.62 -0.29
N GLY A 184 -19.30 6.66 0.43
CA GLY A 184 -18.61 5.94 1.50
C GLY A 184 -18.41 4.49 1.08
N THR A 185 -17.19 3.99 1.20
CA THR A 185 -16.80 2.61 0.82
C THR A 185 -16.14 1.91 2.00
N PRO A 186 -16.65 0.74 2.43
CA PRO A 186 -16.03 -0.03 3.50
C PRO A 186 -14.77 -0.74 2.99
N VAL A 187 -13.75 -0.83 3.84
CA VAL A 187 -12.53 -1.60 3.61
C VAL A 187 -12.46 -2.69 4.68
N PHE A 188 -12.35 -3.93 4.21
CA PHE A 188 -12.30 -5.12 5.05
C PHE A 188 -10.89 -5.70 5.09
N ASP A 189 -10.55 -6.36 6.19
CA ASP A 189 -9.32 -7.16 6.27
C ASP A 189 -9.46 -8.52 5.55
N LYS A 190 -8.41 -9.35 5.62
CA LYS A 190 -8.39 -10.69 5.01
C LYS A 190 -9.42 -11.64 5.62
N GLN A 191 -9.94 -11.34 6.81
CA GLN A 191 -10.91 -12.12 7.55
C GLN A 191 -12.34 -11.62 7.32
N GLY A 192 -12.54 -10.57 6.52
CA GLY A 192 -13.84 -9.96 6.25
C GLY A 192 -14.34 -9.04 7.35
N VAL A 193 -13.49 -8.68 8.32
CA VAL A 193 -13.85 -7.74 9.38
C VAL A 193 -13.66 -6.31 8.87
N LEU A 194 -14.64 -5.45 9.14
CA LEU A 194 -14.58 -4.03 8.75
C LEU A 194 -13.38 -3.38 9.45
N GLN A 195 -12.43 -2.90 8.67
CA GLN A 195 -11.21 -2.26 9.17
C GLN A 195 -11.35 -0.74 9.13
N ARG A 196 -11.84 -0.19 8.01
CA ARG A 196 -11.89 1.25 7.74
C ARG A 196 -13.07 1.59 6.84
N VAL A 197 -13.42 2.88 6.79
CA VAL A 197 -14.36 3.44 5.80
C VAL A 197 -13.69 4.61 5.09
N VAL A 198 -13.63 4.56 3.77
CA VAL A 198 -13.14 5.67 2.94
C VAL A 198 -14.33 6.49 2.48
N ILE A 199 -14.31 7.80 2.70
CA ILE A 199 -15.36 8.72 2.28
C ILE A 199 -14.77 9.74 1.29
N LEU A 200 -15.43 9.85 0.14
CA LEU A 200 -15.17 10.81 -0.92
C LEU A 200 -16.26 11.89 -0.90
N TYR A 201 -15.86 13.15 -0.98
CA TYR A 201 -16.74 14.31 -1.11
C TYR A 201 -16.47 15.01 -2.44
N MET A 202 -17.45 14.99 -3.33
CA MET A 202 -17.39 15.66 -4.63
C MET A 202 -18.17 16.97 -4.58
N ASP A 203 -17.48 18.11 -4.75
CA ASP A 203 -18.13 19.43 -4.73
C ASP A 203 -18.92 19.65 -6.03
N THR A 204 -20.24 19.58 -5.94
CA THR A 204 -21.16 19.77 -7.08
C THR A 204 -21.79 21.17 -7.09
N THR A 205 -21.32 22.08 -6.23
CA THR A 205 -21.92 23.42 -6.03
C THR A 205 -21.97 24.22 -7.32
N ARG A 206 -20.85 24.31 -8.06
CA ARG A 206 -20.78 25.10 -9.29
C ARG A 206 -21.76 24.57 -10.34
N ARG A 207 -21.79 23.25 -10.52
CA ARG A 207 -22.67 22.58 -11.47
C ARG A 207 -24.13 22.89 -11.15
N ARG A 208 -24.55 22.70 -9.89
CA ARG A 208 -25.93 22.95 -9.46
C ARG A 208 -26.32 24.42 -9.58
N LYS A 209 -25.44 25.35 -9.21
CA LYS A 209 -25.72 26.79 -9.37
C LYS A 209 -25.91 27.16 -10.84
N SER A 210 -25.12 26.59 -11.76
CA SER A 210 -25.32 26.78 -13.19
C SER A 210 -26.63 26.19 -13.69
N GLU A 211 -26.97 24.97 -13.27
CA GLU A 211 -28.24 24.31 -13.63
C GLU A 211 -29.45 25.11 -13.11
N MET A 212 -29.40 25.59 -11.87
CA MET A 212 -30.45 26.43 -11.28
C MET A 212 -30.58 27.78 -11.99
N ALA A 213 -29.47 28.45 -12.30
CA ALA A 213 -29.49 29.72 -13.02
C ALA A 213 -30.03 29.57 -14.46
N LEU A 214 -29.70 28.45 -15.12
CA LEU A 214 -30.27 28.14 -16.43
C LEU A 214 -31.79 27.92 -16.33
N GLN A 215 -32.23 27.11 -15.37
CA GLN A 215 -33.66 26.87 -15.13
C GLN A 215 -34.42 28.17 -14.85
N GLU A 216 -33.89 29.05 -13.98
CA GLU A 216 -34.52 30.33 -13.68
C GLU A 216 -34.60 31.23 -14.92
N SER A 217 -33.57 31.23 -15.76
CA SER A 217 -33.58 31.98 -17.02
C SER A 217 -34.58 31.41 -18.03
N GLU A 218 -34.71 30.09 -18.12
CA GLU A 218 -35.68 29.43 -19.00
C GLU A 218 -37.12 29.69 -18.55
N ASP A 219 -37.39 29.62 -17.25
CA ASP A 219 -38.71 29.91 -16.68
C ASP A 219 -39.08 31.38 -16.87
N ARG A 220 -38.13 32.30 -16.68
CA ARG A 220 -38.32 33.73 -16.94
C ARG A 220 -38.57 34.00 -18.42
N TYR A 221 -37.79 33.38 -19.32
CA TYR A 221 -38.02 33.50 -20.76
C TYR A 221 -39.38 32.96 -21.17
N ARG A 222 -39.77 31.78 -20.66
CA ARG A 222 -41.06 31.16 -20.92
C ARG A 222 -42.20 32.05 -20.46
N ASP A 223 -42.10 32.61 -19.25
CA ASP A 223 -43.10 33.51 -18.69
C ASP A 223 -43.27 34.78 -19.55
N LEU A 224 -42.15 35.42 -19.92
CA LEU A 224 -42.16 36.59 -20.80
C LEU A 224 -42.73 36.28 -22.19
N PHE A 225 -42.33 35.15 -22.79
CA PHE A 225 -42.81 34.75 -24.11
C PHE A 225 -44.31 34.44 -24.09
N GLU A 226 -44.76 33.62 -23.13
CA GLU A 226 -46.16 33.17 -23.03
C GLU A 226 -47.12 34.29 -22.64
N ASN A 227 -46.69 35.22 -21.78
CA ASN A 227 -47.55 36.32 -21.32
C ASN A 227 -47.39 37.62 -22.12
N ALA A 228 -46.55 37.65 -23.15
CA ALA A 228 -46.46 38.79 -24.06
C ALA A 228 -47.80 39.01 -24.78
N THR A 229 -48.21 40.28 -24.86
CA THR A 229 -49.47 40.67 -25.54
C THR A 229 -49.35 40.57 -27.06
N ASP A 230 -48.15 40.75 -27.61
CA ASP A 230 -47.88 40.61 -29.04
C ASP A 230 -47.84 39.13 -29.45
N MET A 231 -48.21 38.84 -30.71
CA MET A 231 -48.05 37.50 -31.28
C MET A 231 -46.56 37.22 -31.49
N LEU A 232 -46.00 36.30 -30.71
CA LEU A 232 -44.60 35.91 -30.79
C LEU A 232 -44.47 34.50 -31.37
N GLN A 233 -43.44 34.32 -32.20
CA GLN A 233 -43.13 33.05 -32.83
C GLN A 233 -41.63 32.80 -32.89
N SER A 234 -41.25 31.53 -32.78
CA SER A 234 -39.92 31.05 -33.12
C SER A 234 -40.01 30.15 -34.35
N ILE A 235 -39.06 30.28 -35.27
CA ILE A 235 -38.96 29.49 -36.50
C ILE A 235 -37.58 28.87 -36.63
N ASP A 236 -37.49 27.75 -37.33
CA ASP A 236 -36.20 27.16 -37.71
C ASP A 236 -35.58 27.91 -38.93
N PRO A 237 -34.32 27.60 -39.31
CA PRO A 237 -33.68 28.22 -40.47
C PRO A 237 -34.41 28.02 -41.81
N GLU A 238 -35.26 27.00 -41.92
CA GLU A 238 -36.09 26.73 -43.10
C GLU A 238 -37.46 27.44 -43.04
N GLY A 239 -37.71 28.25 -42.01
CA GLY A 239 -38.92 29.04 -41.85
C GLY A 239 -40.11 28.29 -41.27
N ARG A 240 -39.93 27.05 -40.77
CA ARG A 240 -41.01 26.31 -40.13
C ARG A 240 -41.20 26.80 -38.70
N ILE A 241 -42.46 27.01 -38.30
CA ILE A 241 -42.80 27.45 -36.94
C ILE A 241 -42.47 26.34 -35.94
N LEU A 242 -41.64 26.68 -34.95
CA LEU A 242 -41.24 25.80 -33.86
C LEU A 242 -42.16 25.97 -32.65
N VAL A 243 -42.43 27.23 -32.27
CA VAL A 243 -43.29 27.54 -31.13
C VAL A 243 -43.95 28.90 -31.30
N VAL A 244 -45.13 29.06 -30.70
CA VAL A 244 -45.93 30.28 -30.71
C VAL A 244 -46.42 30.56 -29.30
N ASN A 245 -46.58 31.82 -28.91
CA ASN A 245 -47.04 32.17 -27.57
C ASN A 245 -48.57 32.12 -27.42
N LYS A 246 -49.06 32.28 -26.18
CA LYS A 246 -50.49 32.28 -25.85
C LYS A 246 -51.31 33.27 -26.67
N ALA A 247 -50.85 34.52 -26.82
CA ALA A 247 -51.58 35.55 -27.56
C ALA A 247 -51.92 35.12 -29.00
N TRP A 248 -50.99 34.44 -29.68
CA TRP A 248 -51.25 33.91 -31.02
C TRP A 248 -52.21 32.70 -31.01
N ARG A 249 -52.12 31.83 -30.00
CA ARG A 249 -53.00 30.65 -29.90
C ARG A 249 -54.45 30.99 -29.56
N GLU A 250 -54.69 32.12 -28.91
CA GLU A 250 -56.01 32.56 -28.44
C GLU A 250 -56.75 33.49 -29.42
N THR A 251 -56.14 33.84 -30.56
CA THR A 251 -56.75 34.66 -31.62
C THR A 251 -57.25 33.79 -32.77
#